data_AF-A0A383EWZ8-F1
#
_entry.id   AF-A0A383EWZ8-F1
#
_cell.length_a   1.000
_cell.length_b   1.000
_cell.length_c   1.000
_cell.angle_alpha   90.00
_cell.angle_beta   90.00
_cell.angle_gamma   90.00
#
_symmetry.space_group_name_H-M   'P 1'
#
loop_
_entity.id
_entity.type
_entity.pdbx_description
1 polymer ?
#
loop_
_entity_poly.entity_id
_entity_poly.type
_entity_poly.pdbx_seq_one_letter_code
_entity_poly.pdbx_strand_id
1 'polypeptide(L)' 'MAIRNYTYYDFTLSICSICLERIDAKIVFQDNNVYMLKNCLEHGT' A
#
# COMPACT_ATOMS: atom_id res chain seq x y z
N MET A 1 15.28 -5.57 15.70
CA MET A 1 15.18 -5.31 14.25
C MET A 1 13.84 -5.85 13.77
N ALA A 2 12.89 -4.99 13.41
CA ALA A 2 11.62 -5.46 12.86
C ALA A 2 11.83 -5.90 11.41
N ILE A 3 12.13 -7.18 11.22
CA ILE A 3 12.05 -7.80 9.89
C ILE A 3 10.56 -7.82 9.51
N ARG A 4 10.15 -6.91 8.64
CA ARG A 4 8.81 -6.98 8.03
C ARG A 4 8.82 -8.21 7.12
N ASN A 5 7.89 -9.14 7.34
CA ASN A 5 7.77 -10.39 6.56
C ASN A 5 7.23 -10.16 5.14
N TYR A 6 7.54 -9.01 4.54
CA TYR A 6 7.11 -8.65 3.20
C TYR A 6 8.26 -8.01 2.44
N THR A 7 8.40 -8.39 1.17
CA THR A 7 9.35 -7.78 0.25
C THR A 7 8.69 -6.55 -0.34
N TYR A 8 9.28 -5.37 -0.10
CA TYR A 8 8.90 -4.16 -0.82
C TYR A 8 9.27 -4.32 -2.30
N TYR A 9 8.30 -4.07 -3.18
CA TYR A 9 8.52 -4.10 -4.62
C TYR A 9 8.62 -2.70 -5.19
N ASP A 10 7.55 -1.94 -5.05
CA ASP A 10 7.42 -0.65 -5.70
C ASP A 10 6.47 0.27 -4.92
N PHE A 11 6.58 1.56 -5.21
CA PHE A 11 5.74 2.59 -4.68
C PHE A 11 5.05 3.31 -5.82
N THR A 12 3.73 3.30 -5.77
CA THR A 12 2.86 3.82 -6.81
C THR A 12 1.82 4.75 -6.20
N LEU A 13 1.19 5.56 -7.04
CA LEU A 13 0.07 6.40 -6.63
C LEU A 13 -1.24 5.70 -6.98
N SER A 14 -2.16 5.63 -6.02
CA SER A 14 -3.50 5.09 -6.21
C SER A 14 -4.53 6.18 -5.95
N ILE A 15 -5.79 5.91 -6.30
CA ILE A 15 -6.90 6.81 -6.00
C ILE A 15 -7.71 6.20 -4.86
N CYS A 16 -8.00 7.01 -3.84
CA CYS A 16 -8.89 6.58 -2.76
C CYS A 16 -10.31 6.41 -3.31
N SER A 17 -10.97 5.29 -3.03
CA SER A 17 -12.35 5.05 -3.47
C SER A 17 -13.38 5.93 -2.76
N ILE A 18 -12.99 6.63 -1.69
CA ILE A 18 -13.86 7.46 -0.87
C ILE A 18 -13.58 8.95 -1.11
N CYS A 19 -12.32 9.40 -0.97
CA CYS A 19 -11.94 10.79 -1.25
C CYS A 19 -11.91 11.11 -2.76
N LEU A 20 -11.67 10.11 -3.61
CA LEU A 20 -11.31 10.28 -5.03
C LEU A 20 -10.02 11.08 -5.27
N GLU A 21 -9.17 11.17 -4.25
CA GLU A 21 -7.89 11.85 -4.31
C GLU A 21 -6.73 10.88 -4.55
N ARG A 22 -5.60 11.44 -5.03
CA ARG A 22 -4.36 10.69 -5.24
C ARG A 22 -3.69 10.44 -3.89
N ILE A 23 -3.54 9.18 -3.54
CA ILE A 23 -2.91 8.71 -2.31
C ILE A 23 -1.70 7.85 -2.64
N ASP A 24 -0.78 7.76 -1.68
CA ASP A 24 0.34 6.85 -1.81
C ASP A 24 -0.08 5.40 -1.61
N ALA A 25 0.53 4.51 -2.40
CA ALA A 25 0.31 3.08 -2.30
C ALA A 25 1.63 2.32 -2.44
N LYS A 26 1.82 1.33 -1.58
CA LYS A 26 3.00 0.47 -1.57
C LYS A 26 2.63 -0.92 -2.03
N ILE A 27 3.37 -1.44 -3.00
CA ILE A 27 3.27 -2.83 -3.43
C ILE A 27 4.24 -3.66 -2.59
N VAL A 28 3.70 -4.66 -1.90
CA VAL A 28 4.48 -5.62 -1.13
C VAL A 28 4.11 -7.04 -1.51
N PHE A 29 5.12 -7.90 -1.61
CA PHE A 29 4.93 -9.33 -1.75
C PHE A 29 5.05 -9.99 -0.39
N GLN A 30 4.06 -10.80 -0.04
CA GLN A 30 4.07 -11.56 1.20
C GLN A 30 3.37 -12.89 0.97
N ASP A 31 3.98 -13.99 1.41
CA ASP A 31 3.40 -15.34 1.34
C ASP A 31 2.88 -15.70 -0.06
N ASN A 32 3.67 -15.35 -1.09
CA ASN A 32 3.33 -15.55 -2.51
C ASN A 32 2.07 -14.78 -3.00
N ASN A 33 1.56 -13.85 -2.19
CA ASN A 33 0.48 -12.93 -2.51
C ASN A 33 1.01 -11.52 -2.74
N VAL A 34 0.26 -10.73 -3.51
CA VAL A 34 0.57 -9.34 -3.82
C VAL A 34 -0.40 -8.46 -3.06
N TYR A 35 0.12 -7.59 -2.21
CA TYR A 35 -0.68 -6.64 -1.45
C TYR A 35 -0.35 -5.21 -1.91
N MET A 36 -1.41 -4.42 -2.10
CA MET A 36 -1.32 -2.99 -2.33
C MET A 36 -1.78 -2.28 -1.06
N LEU A 37 -0.81 -1.78 -0.28
CA LEU A 37 -1.07 -1.01 0.93
C LEU A 37 -1.28 0.44 0.53
N LYS A 38 -2.54 0.87 0.51
CA LYS A 38 -2.89 2.26 0.25
C LYS A 38 -2.85 3.01 1.58
N ASN A 39 -2.35 4.24 1.53
CA ASN A 39 -2.22 5.08 2.70
C ASN A 39 -3.00 6.37 2.44
N CYS A 40 -4.29 6.31 2.74
CA CYS A 40 -5.14 7.50 2.74
C CYS A 40 -5.08 8.15 4.12
N LEU A 41 -4.78 9.45 4.19
CA LEU A 41 -4.74 10.20 5.45
C LEU A 41 -6.10 10.24 6.16
N GLU A 42 -7.19 10.15 5.42
CA GLU A 42 -8.54 10.23 5.96
C GLU A 42 -9.17 8.85 6.23
N HIS A 43 -8.87 7.84 5.40
CA HIS A 43 -9.56 6.55 5.42
C HIS A 43 -8.69 5.34 5.80
N GLY A 44 -7.35 5.48 5.77
CA GLY A 44 -6.42 4.50 6.35
C GLY A 44 -6.45 3.07 5.79
N THR A 45 -6.91 2.87 4.54
CA THR A 45 -7.09 1.53 3.94
C THR A 45 -6.55 1.42 2.52
#